data_AF-A0A2N6VK49-F1
#
_entry.id   AF-A0A2N6VK49-F1
#
_cell.length_a   1.000
_cell.length_b   1.000
_cell.length_c   1.000
_cell.angle_alpha   90.00
_cell.angle_beta   90.00
_cell.angle_gamma   90.00
#
_symmetry.space_group_name_H-M   'P 1'
#
loop_
_entity.id
_entity.type
_entity.pdbx_description
1 polymer ?
#
loop_
_entity_poly.entity_id
_entity_poly.type
_entity_poly.pdbx_seq_one_letter_code
_entity_poly.pdbx_strand_id
1 'polypeptide(L)' 'PDDSPVLVLDDVFSELDEGRTRRLADIIQEAQQVLITTAVAAHIPKNLTGEIIDLTAGTSEADQAGGQG' A
#
# COMPACT_ATOMS: atom_id res chain seq x y z
N PRO A 1 14.79 -7.24 -17.72
CA PRO A 1 14.47 -6.33 -16.60
C PRO A 1 12.96 -6.26 -16.56
N ASP A 2 12.35 -6.49 -15.40
CA ASP A 2 10.89 -6.51 -15.30
C ASP A 2 10.38 -5.07 -15.32
N ASP A 3 10.08 -4.55 -16.52
CA ASP A 3 9.52 -3.22 -16.79
C ASP A 3 8.03 -3.10 -16.40
N SER A 4 7.59 -3.90 -15.43
CA SER A 4 6.20 -3.99 -15.06
C SER A 4 5.77 -2.76 -14.25
N PRO A 5 4.62 -2.14 -14.61
CA PRO A 5 4.20 -0.89 -13.99
C PRO A 5 3.89 -1.08 -12.50
N VAL A 6 4.13 -0.01 -11.72
CA VAL A 6 3.74 0.11 -10.32
C VAL A 6 2.45 0.93 -10.23
N LEU A 7 1.42 0.38 -9.60
CA LEU A 7 0.20 1.09 -9.26
C LEU A 7 0.40 1.81 -7.93
N VAL A 8 0.21 3.13 -7.88
CA VAL A 8 0.31 3.92 -6.65
C VAL A 8 -1.06 4.52 -6.32
N LEU A 9 -1.52 4.33 -5.09
CA LEU A 9 -2.83 4.77 -4.62
C LEU A 9 -2.68 5.60 -3.34
N ASP A 10 -3.26 6.80 -3.31
CA ASP A 10 -3.17 7.71 -2.17
C ASP A 10 -4.49 7.86 -1.43
N ASP A 11 -4.55 7.30 -0.22
CA ASP A 11 -5.67 7.28 0.73
C ASP A 11 -7.05 6.93 0.14
N VAL A 12 -7.07 6.23 -1.00
CA VAL A 12 -8.29 6.01 -1.77
C VAL A 12 -9.38 5.28 -1.00
N PHE A 13 -9.04 4.38 -0.06
CA PHE A 13 -10.04 3.58 0.66
C PHE A 13 -10.88 4.37 1.67
N SER A 14 -10.40 5.54 2.12
CA SER A 14 -11.18 6.38 3.03
C SER A 14 -12.38 7.02 2.33
N GLU A 15 -12.34 7.14 0.99
CA GLU A 15 -13.37 7.79 0.18
C GLU A 15 -14.38 6.82 -0.47
N LEU A 16 -14.17 5.50 -0.35
CA LEU A 16 -14.95 4.50 -1.07
C LEU A 16 -16.04 3.87 -0.22
N ASP A 17 -17.21 3.69 -0.83
CA ASP A 17 -18.23 2.77 -0.32
C ASP A 17 -17.80 1.29 -0.48
N GLU A 18 -18.54 0.37 0.14
CA GLU A 18 -18.22 -1.07 0.14
C GLU A 18 -18.12 -1.66 -1.27
N GLY A 19 -18.97 -1.21 -2.20
CA GLY A 19 -19.01 -1.71 -3.57
C GLY A 19 -17.78 -1.27 -4.37
N ARG A 20 -17.43 0.01 -4.27
CA ARG A 20 -16.22 0.56 -4.90
C ARG A 20 -14.95 -0.02 -4.29
N THR A 21 -14.92 -0.21 -2.98
CA THR A 21 -13.81 -0.86 -2.26
C THR A 21 -13.55 -2.25 -2.80
N ARG A 22 -14.60 -3.08 -2.96
CA ARG A 22 -14.47 -4.42 -3.55
C ARG A 22 -13.91 -4.36 -4.97
N ARG A 23 -14.45 -3.48 -5.83
CA ARG A 23 -14.00 -3.35 -7.21
C ARG A 23 -12.54 -2.90 -7.32
N LEU A 24 -12.11 -1.97 -6.47
CA LEU A 24 -10.71 -1.54 -6.42
C LEU A 24 -9.80 -2.68 -5.93
N ALA A 25 -10.24 -3.46 -4.94
CA ALA A 25 -9.48 -4.61 -4.46
C ALA A 25 -9.31 -5.70 -5.54
N ASP A 26 -10.28 -5.89 -6.43
CA ASP A 26 -10.15 -6.80 -7.58
C ASP A 26 -9.08 -6.29 -8.56
N ILE A 27 -9.05 -4.98 -8.86
CA ILE A 27 -8.03 -4.37 -9.72
C ILE A 27 -6.62 -4.50 -9.11
N ILE A 28 -6.49 -4.28 -7.79
CA ILE A 28 -5.23 -4.39 -7.06
C ILE A 28 -4.67 -5.82 -7.14
N GLN A 29 -5.52 -6.84 -7.08
CA GLN A 29 -5.08 -8.25 -7.15
C GLN A 29 -4.54 -8.65 -8.53
N GLU A 30 -4.93 -7.97 -9.60
CA GLU A 30 -4.41 -8.19 -10.94
C GLU A 30 -3.12 -7.40 -11.22
N ALA A 31 -2.82 -6.38 -10.41
CA ALA A 31 -1.64 -5.56 -10.55
C ALA A 31 -0.39 -6.29 -10.05
N GLN A 32 0.70 -6.20 -10.82
CA GLN A 32 1.95 -6.87 -10.46
C GLN A 32 2.68 -6.20 -9.28
N GLN A 33 2.57 -4.87 -9.17
CA GLN A 33 3.17 -4.09 -8.09
C GLN A 33 2.21 -2.99 -7.65
N VAL A 34 1.97 -2.87 -6.34
CA VAL A 34 1.04 -1.88 -5.77
C VAL A 34 1.65 -1.23 -4.54
N LEU A 35 1.58 0.09 -4.47
CA LEU A 35 1.87 0.89 -3.29
C LEU A 35 0.61 1.65 -2.88
N ILE A 36 0.25 1.56 -1.61
CA ILE A 36 -0.94 2.20 -1.05
C ILE A 36 -0.51 3.01 0.16
N THR A 37 -0.82 4.30 0.15
CA THR A 37 -0.74 5.14 1.35
C THR A 37 -2.12 5.24 1.97
N THR A 38 -2.21 5.16 3.29
CA THR A 38 -3.45 5.44 4.00
C THR A 38 -3.17 6.04 5.36
N ALA A 39 -4.07 6.91 5.81
CA ALA A 39 -3.99 7.47 7.15
C ALA A 39 -4.35 6.47 8.26
N VAL A 40 -5.11 5.41 7.94
CA VAL A 40 -5.61 4.44 8.93
C VAL A 40 -5.57 3.02 8.36
N ALA A 41 -4.80 2.13 8.98
CA ALA A 41 -4.65 0.74 8.53
C ALA A 41 -5.98 -0.03 8.39
N ALA A 42 -6.99 0.32 9.19
CA ALA A 42 -8.32 -0.29 9.13
C ALA A 42 -9.08 -0.02 7.82
N HIS A 43 -8.66 0.95 7.01
CA HIS A 43 -9.23 1.20 5.68
C HIS A 43 -8.77 0.16 4.64
N ILE A 44 -7.68 -0.58 4.90
CA ILE A 44 -7.20 -1.59 3.96
C ILE A 44 -8.10 -2.85 4.04
N PRO A 45 -8.66 -3.31 2.91
CA PRO A 45 -9.44 -4.54 2.87
C PRO A 45 -8.63 -5.76 3.32
N LYS A 46 -9.24 -6.63 4.15
CA LYS A 46 -8.57 -7.83 4.69
C LYS A 46 -8.15 -8.86 3.65
N ASN A 47 -8.69 -8.79 2.44
CA ASN A 47 -8.31 -9.65 1.31
C ASN A 47 -7.05 -9.15 0.59
N LEU A 48 -6.56 -7.95 0.90
CA LEU A 48 -5.27 -7.49 0.44
C LEU A 48 -4.18 -7.92 1.42
N THR A 49 -3.10 -8.45 0.88
CA THR A 49 -1.92 -8.86 1.64
C THR A 49 -0.71 -8.10 1.13
N GLY A 50 0.17 -7.69 2.03
CA GLY A 50 1.38 -6.96 1.68
C GLY A 50 2.16 -6.59 2.92
N GLU A 51 3.31 -5.97 2.70
CA GLU A 51 4.08 -5.35 3.78
C GLU A 51 3.40 -4.04 4.20
N ILE A 52 3.17 -3.87 5.50
CA ILE A 52 2.65 -2.63 6.07
C ILE A 52 3.80 -1.92 6.74
N ILE A 53 4.06 -0.69 6.31
CA ILE A 53 5.10 0.17 6.86
C ILE A 53 4.41 1.30 7.60
N ASP A 54 4.44 1.27 8.93
CA ASP A 54 3.90 2.35 9.75
C ASP A 54 4.82 3.58 9.70
N LEU A 55 4.32 4.65 9.08
CA LEU A 55 5.04 5.92 8.97
C LEU A 55 4.75 6.80 10.19
N THR A 56 5.53 6.64 11.27
CA THR A 56 5.59 7.66 12.32
C THR A 56 6.44 8.84 11.84
N ALA A 57 6.01 10.08 12.10
CA ALA A 57 6.70 11.29 11.66
C ALA A 57 8.20 11.24 12.01
N GLY A 58 9.04 10.93 11.00
CA GLY A 58 10.49 11.05 11.06
C GLY A 58 11.35 9.80 10.86
N THR A 59 10.82 8.57 10.93
CA THR A 59 11.65 7.37 10.63
C THR A 59 10.78 6.16 10.27
N SER A 60 10.98 5.60 9.07
CA SER A 60 10.59 4.22 8.75
C SER A 60 11.74 3.28 9.11
N GLU A 61 11.47 2.09 9.63
CA GLU A 61 12.52 1.11 10.02
C GLU A 61 13.44 0.68 8.85
N ALA A 62 13.06 0.97 7.61
CA ALA A 62 13.91 0.80 6.43
C ALA A 62 15.18 1.69 6.42
N ASP A 63 15.24 2.74 7.26
CA ASP A 63 16.39 3.64 7.36
C ASP A 63 17.59 3.03 8.14
N GLN A 64 17.41 1.88 8.80
CA GLN A 64 18.45 1.28 9.67
C GLN A 64 19.38 0.28 8.96
N ALA A 65 19.26 0.10 7.63
CA ALA A 65 20.13 -0.79 6.84
C ALA A 65 21.13 0.01 6.00
N GLY A 66 21.97 0.84 6.65
CA GLY A 66 22.88 1.75 5.94
C GLY A 66 24.14 2.15 6.72
N GLY A 67 25.00 1.18 7.06
CA GLY A 67 26.45 1.41 7.17
C GLY A 67 27.02 1.77 8.55
N GLN A 68 27.30 0.76 9.36
CA GLN A 68 28.52 0.76 10.18
C GLN A 68 29.58 -0.05 9.45
N GLY A 69 30.60 0.64 8.96
CA GLY A 69 31.84 0.12 8.40
C GLY A 69 32.93 1.15 8.60
#